data_AF-A0AAD9REP7-F1
#
_entry.id   AF-A0AAD9REP7-F1
#
_cell.length_a   1.000
_cell.length_b   1.000
_cell.length_c   1.000
_cell.angle_alpha   90.00
_cell.angle_beta   90.00
_cell.angle_gamma   90.00
#
_symmetry.space_group_name_H-M   'P 1'
#
loop_
_entity.id
_entity.type
_entity.pdbx_description
1 polymer ?
#
loop_
_entity_poly.entity_id
_entity_poly.type
_entity_poly.pdbx_seq_one_letter_code
_entity_poly.pdbx_strand_id
1 'polypeptide(L)'
;MGRHGNIDSFYLCQTYAKIPKHLIRDNANLPILFKQDATNLWYVYNDHVNTDMSYEKFCDLCANCWEEKYGFLVIDKDSPQHRGRYRKGFNCFAIL
;
A
#
# COMPACT_ATOMS: atom_id res chain seq x y z
N MET A 1 -17.99 -5.65 11.75
CA MET A 1 -18.04 -7.08 12.11
C MET A 1 -16.65 -7.70 12.25
N GLY A 2 -15.73 -7.58 11.27
CA GLY A 2 -14.41 -8.22 11.32
C GLY A 2 -13.62 -7.98 12.62
N ARG A 3 -13.30 -6.72 12.93
CA ARG A 3 -12.57 -6.36 14.17
C ARG A 3 -13.26 -6.83 15.46
N HIS A 4 -14.59 -6.76 15.53
CA HIS A 4 -15.35 -7.20 16.70
C HIS A 4 -15.32 -8.73 16.88
N GLY A 5 -15.25 -9.47 15.78
CA GLY A 5 -15.13 -10.93 15.79
C GLY A 5 -13.70 -11.46 15.89
N ASN A 6 -12.69 -10.57 16.01
CA ASN A 6 -11.27 -10.94 15.93
C ASN A 6 -10.93 -11.71 14.64
N ILE A 7 -11.45 -11.23 13.50
CA ILE A 7 -11.25 -11.83 12.18
C ILE A 7 -10.39 -10.92 11.32
N ASP A 8 -9.30 -11.47 10.80
CA ASP A 8 -8.48 -10.87 9.75
C ASP A 8 -9.02 -11.23 8.37
N SER A 9 -9.05 -10.24 7.48
CA SER A 9 -9.54 -10.39 6.11
C SER A 9 -8.45 -10.00 5.12
N PHE A 10 -8.14 -10.91 4.20
CA PHE A 10 -7.22 -10.65 3.10
C PHE A 10 -8.01 -10.56 1.80
N TYR A 11 -7.67 -9.56 0.99
CA TYR A 11 -8.29 -9.37 -0.32
C TYR A 11 -7.20 -9.31 -1.39
N LEU A 12 -7.18 -10.32 -2.27
CA LEU A 12 -6.22 -10.43 -3.36
C LEU A 12 -6.89 -10.04 -4.67
N CYS A 13 -6.29 -9.09 -5.39
CA CYS A 13 -6.78 -8.64 -6.68
C CYS A 13 -5.66 -8.18 -7.59
N GLN A 14 -5.93 -8.23 -8.90
CA GLN A 14 -5.00 -7.73 -9.91
C GLN A 14 -5.19 -6.24 -10.22
N THR A 15 -6.42 -5.72 -10.12
CA THR A 15 -6.73 -4.34 -10.49
C THR A 15 -7.32 -3.60 -9.29
N TYR A 16 -6.53 -2.69 -8.71
CA TYR A 16 -6.93 -1.91 -7.54
C TYR A 16 -8.19 -1.06 -7.79
N ALA A 17 -8.31 -0.45 -8.97
CA ALA A 17 -9.45 0.39 -9.32
C ALA A 17 -10.81 -0.35 -9.33
N LYS A 18 -10.81 -1.67 -9.57
CA LYS A 18 -12.03 -2.49 -9.58
C LYS A 18 -12.58 -2.78 -8.18
N ILE A 19 -11.80 -2.47 -7.15
CA ILE A 19 -12.15 -2.81 -5.77
C ILE A 19 -13.09 -1.74 -5.21
N PRO A 20 -14.20 -2.11 -4.57
CA PRO A 20 -15.11 -1.15 -3.96
C PRO A 20 -14.39 -0.25 -2.97
N LYS A 21 -14.40 1.06 -3.24
CA LYS A 21 -13.64 2.06 -2.48
C LYS A 21 -14.04 2.07 -1.00
N HIS A 22 -15.31 2.36 -0.74
CA HIS A 22 -15.84 2.57 0.61
C HIS A 22 -15.93 1.31 1.48
N LEU A 23 -15.85 0.12 0.87
CA LEU A 23 -15.95 -1.14 1.61
C LEU A 23 -14.56 -1.71 1.91
N ILE A 24 -13.71 -1.82 0.90
CA ILE A 24 -12.44 -2.55 1.02
C ILE A 24 -11.25 -1.58 1.02
N ARG A 25 -11.14 -0.70 0.02
CA ARG A 25 -9.94 0.15 -0.12
C ARG A 25 -9.78 1.11 1.06
N ASP A 26 -10.80 1.90 1.37
CA ASP A 26 -10.74 2.89 2.45
C ASP A 26 -10.46 2.23 3.83
N ASN A 27 -10.92 1.00 4.01
CA ASN A 27 -10.80 0.24 5.26
C ASN A 27 -9.55 -0.65 5.35
N ALA A 28 -8.77 -0.79 4.27
CA ALA A 28 -7.53 -1.55 4.30
C ALA A 28 -6.50 -0.84 5.20
N ASN A 29 -5.91 -1.56 6.14
CA ASN A 29 -4.84 -1.06 7.03
C ASN A 29 -3.43 -1.51 6.60
N LEU A 30 -3.33 -2.56 5.78
CA LEU A 30 -2.05 -3.09 5.28
C LEU A 30 -2.05 -3.35 3.76
N PRO A 31 -2.10 -2.31 2.89
CA PRO A 31 -1.88 -2.50 1.46
C PRO A 31 -0.52 -3.12 1.13
N ILE A 32 -0.53 -4.17 0.31
CA ILE A 32 0.67 -4.84 -0.24
C ILE A 32 0.63 -4.70 -1.76
N LEU A 33 1.62 -4.01 -2.32
CA LEU A 33 1.62 -3.54 -3.70
C LEU A 33 2.77 -4.17 -4.47
N PHE A 34 2.43 -5.18 -5.28
CA PHE A 34 3.28 -5.62 -6.39
C PHE A 34 3.21 -4.60 -7.53
N LYS A 35 4.11 -4.70 -8.50
CA LYS A 35 4.16 -3.83 -9.67
C LYS A 35 2.78 -3.55 -10.27
N GLN A 36 2.40 -2.27 -10.30
CA GLN A 36 1.14 -1.77 -10.82
C GLN A 36 1.35 -0.90 -12.07
N ASP A 37 0.28 -0.69 -12.84
CA ASP A 37 0.24 0.36 -13.85
C ASP A 37 0.05 1.75 -13.21
N ALA A 38 0.22 2.80 -14.01
CA ALA A 38 0.11 4.19 -13.55
C ALA A 38 -1.29 4.53 -13.00
N THR A 39 -2.34 3.96 -13.58
CA THR A 39 -3.72 4.21 -13.16
C THR A 39 -3.97 3.67 -11.76
N ASN A 40 -3.57 2.43 -11.47
CA ASN A 40 -3.71 1.84 -10.15
C ASN A 40 -2.82 2.55 -9.13
N LEU A 41 -1.59 2.93 -9.50
CA LEU A 41 -0.71 3.74 -8.64
C LEU A 41 -1.36 5.07 -8.25
N TRP A 42 -1.99 5.76 -9.19
CA TRP A 42 -2.70 7.02 -8.91
C TRP A 42 -3.84 6.84 -7.91
N TYR A 43 -4.63 5.77 -8.03
CA TYR A 43 -5.70 5.50 -7.07
C TYR A 43 -5.15 5.16 -5.69
N VAL A 44 -4.12 4.31 -5.60
CA VAL A 44 -3.46 3.99 -4.32
C VAL A 44 -2.90 5.25 -3.67
N TYR A 45 -2.25 6.12 -4.45
CA TYR A 45 -1.71 7.38 -3.96
C TYR A 45 -2.80 8.25 -3.33
N ASN A 46 -3.91 8.45 -4.03
CA ASN A 46 -5.01 9.27 -3.53
C ASN A 46 -5.73 8.66 -2.31
N ASP A 47 -5.79 7.33 -2.23
CA ASP A 47 -6.49 6.65 -1.16
C ASP A 47 -5.60 6.50 0.11
N HIS A 48 -4.27 6.46 -0.03
CA HIS A 48 -3.37 6.03 1.05
C HIS A 48 -2.13 6.90 1.31
N VAL A 49 -1.67 7.73 0.36
CA VAL A 49 -0.30 8.30 0.40
C VAL A 49 -0.25 9.82 0.22
N ASN A 50 -1.28 10.44 -0.37
CA ASN A 50 -1.27 11.86 -0.77
C ASN A 50 -1.00 12.87 0.35
N THR A 51 -1.15 12.50 1.61
CA THR A 51 -0.82 13.33 2.78
C THR A 51 0.65 13.22 3.21
N ASP A 52 1.35 12.17 2.77
CA ASP A 52 2.66 11.78 3.31
C ASP A 52 3.81 12.22 2.41
N MET A 53 3.64 12.17 1.08
CA MET A 53 4.65 12.53 0.09
C MET A 53 4.02 12.91 -1.25
N SER A 54 4.79 13.46 -2.18
CA SER A 54 4.31 13.74 -3.54
C SER A 54 4.14 12.46 -4.36
N TYR A 55 3.36 12.54 -5.44
CA TYR A 55 3.14 11.41 -6.33
C TYR A 55 4.43 10.91 -6.98
N GLU A 56 5.35 11.82 -7.35
CA GLU A 56 6.64 11.44 -7.94
C GLU A 56 7.48 10.62 -6.96
N LYS A 57 7.60 11.09 -5.71
CA LYS A 57 8.32 10.36 -4.65
C LYS A 57 7.72 8.98 -4.39
N PHE A 58 6.39 8.89 -4.44
CA PHE A 58 5.70 7.61 -4.29
C PHE A 58 6.00 6.65 -5.45
N CYS A 59 6.05 7.14 -6.69
CA CYS A 59 6.43 6.35 -7.86
C CYS A 59 7.88 5.83 -7.74
N ASP A 60 8.81 6.69 -7.33
CA ASP A 60 10.21 6.32 -7.12
C ASP A 60 10.37 5.25 -6.03
N LEU A 61 9.64 5.41 -4.92
CA LEU A 61 9.58 4.44 -3.83
C LEU A 61 9.09 3.07 -4.33
N CYS A 62 8.00 3.06 -5.10
CA CYS A 62 7.47 1.83 -5.69
C CYS A 62 8.49 1.18 -6.63
N ALA A 63 9.12 1.97 -7.52
CA ALA A 63 10.13 1.48 -8.45
C ALA A 63 11.32 0.82 -7.70
N ASN A 64 11.81 1.43 -6.62
CA ASN A 64 12.87 0.84 -5.80
C ASN A 64 12.44 -0.47 -5.11
N CYS A 65 11.19 -0.56 -4.66
CA CYS A 65 10.66 -1.78 -4.05
C CYS A 65 10.47 -2.91 -5.07
N TRP A 66 10.23 -2.59 -6.34
CA TRP A 66 9.97 -3.54 -7.42
C TRP A 66 11.19 -3.90 -8.27
N GLU A 67 12.36 -3.36 -7.94
CA GLU A 67 13.64 -3.67 -8.60
C GLU A 67 13.99 -5.17 -8.46
N GLU A 68 13.74 -5.72 -7.28
CA GLU A 68 13.93 -7.15 -7.00
C GLU A 68 12.80 -7.98 -7.62
N LYS A 69 13.14 -9.19 -8.09
CA LYS A 69 12.14 -10.12 -8.60
C LYS A 69 11.13 -10.45 -7.50
N TYR A 70 9.85 -10.23 -7.78
CA TYR A 70 8.75 -10.37 -6.81
C TYR A 70 8.80 -9.37 -5.65
N GLY A 71 9.56 -8.28 -5.78
CA GLY A 71 9.56 -7.18 -4.85
C GLY A 71 8.20 -6.48 -4.78
N PHE A 72 7.86 -5.98 -3.60
CA PHE A 72 6.61 -5.29 -3.33
C PHE A 72 6.81 -4.21 -2.25
N LEU A 73 5.96 -3.20 -2.31
CA LEU A 73 5.84 -2.18 -1.28
C LEU A 73 4.76 -2.61 -0.28
N VAL A 74 5.00 -2.43 1.01
CA VAL A 74 3.98 -2.51 2.06
C VAL A 74 3.70 -1.11 2.58
N ILE A 75 2.42 -0.78 2.73
CA ILE A 75 1.95 0.43 3.41
C ILE A 75 1.26 -0.02 4.70
N ASP A 76 1.92 0.11 5.85
CA ASP A 76 1.36 -0.16 7.17
C ASP A 76 0.76 1.13 7.75
N LYS A 77 -0.57 1.24 7.69
CA LYS A 77 -1.29 2.43 8.16
C LYS A 77 -1.35 2.52 9.68
N ASP A 78 -1.06 1.44 10.39
CA ASP A 78 -1.01 1.43 11.85
C ASP A 78 0.36 1.90 12.37
N SER A 79 1.37 1.97 11.48
CA SER A 79 2.70 2.52 11.77
C SER A 79 2.82 4.03 11.47
N PRO A 80 3.61 4.78 12.26
CA PRO A 80 3.97 6.17 11.93
C PRO A 80 4.79 6.26 10.63
N GLN A 81 4.69 7.39 9.94
CA GLN A 81 5.35 7.61 8.63
C GLN A 81 6.86 7.30 8.64
N HIS A 82 7.59 7.84 9.61
CA HIS A 82 9.04 7.67 9.79
C HIS A 82 9.41 6.45 10.66
N ARG A 83 8.45 5.56 10.93
CA ARG A 83 8.66 4.37 11.78
C ARG A 83 7.93 3.17 11.19
N GLY A 84 8.22 2.86 9.93
CA GLY A 84 7.81 1.61 9.32
C GLY A 84 6.47 1.64 8.60
N ARG A 85 5.85 2.81 8.34
CA ARG A 85 4.68 2.90 7.44
C ARG A 85 4.98 2.37 6.06
N TYR A 86 6.14 2.71 5.49
CA TYR A 86 6.53 2.27 4.15
C TYR A 86 7.65 1.23 4.26
N ARG A 87 7.45 0.05 3.67
CA ARG A 87 8.43 -1.05 3.74
C ARG A 87 8.69 -1.69 2.38
N LYS A 88 9.97 -1.97 2.10
CA LYS A 88 10.39 -2.84 0.99
C LYS A 88 10.30 -4.28 1.48
N GLY A 89 9.30 -5.02 0.99
CA GLY A 89 8.90 -6.28 1.60
C GLY A 89 8.35 -6.06 3.02
N PHE A 90 8.44 -7.09 3.88
CA PHE A 90 7.90 -7.00 5.25
C PHE A 90 8.89 -6.42 6.27
N ASN A 91 10.20 -6.54 6.01
CA ASN A 91 11.24 -6.41 7.04
C ASN A 91 12.14 -5.18 6.88
N CYS A 92 12.13 -4.51 5.72
CA CYS A 92 13.02 -3.39 5.45
C CYS A 92 12.22 -2.08 5.37
N PHE A 93 12.54 -1.10 6.21
CA PHE A 93 11.89 0.22 6.14
C PHE A 93 12.39 0.97 4.92
N ALA A 94 11.45 1.42 4.09
CA ALA A 94 11.76 2.13 2.85
C ALA A 94 11.87 3.64 3.07
N ILE A 95 11.32 4.14 4.19
CA ILE A 95 11.47 5.51 4.67
C ILE A 95 11.86 5.45 6.16
N LEU A 96 12.90 6.20 6.51
CA LEU A 96 13.40 6.36 7.88
C LEU A 96 12.86 7.65 8.53
#